data_AF-A0A061GB05-F1
#
_entry.id   AF-A0A061GB05-F1
#
_cell.length_a   1.000
_cell.length_b   1.000
_cell.length_c   1.000
_cell.angle_alpha   90.00
_cell.angle_beta   90.00
_cell.angle_gamma   90.00
#
_symmetry.space_group_name_H-M   'P 1'
#
loop_
_entity.id
_entity.type
_entity.pdbx_description
1 polymer ?
#
loop_
_entity_poly.entity_id
_entity_poly.type
_entity_poly.pdbx_seq_one_letter_code
_entity_poly.pdbx_strand_id
1 'polypeptide(L)'
;MDFSVLNGALASKSFNRIADICDNLMLQVAAEGVAFQDEWPFAIHLLGHIYVDDINSARFLWKSIPAAIKESQPELVAAWKIGQKLWTRDYAGVYDAIRGFDWSQETQVLVASFSELYTKRMFGLLLSAYSTISIQDAAQFLGMSEDDATNYIRTFVLPVHAKCINLETLNKFGKDALRQGWTVDPVSQMLTVKKQAIVREQKLDPGKLQCLTEYVFHLEH
;
A
#
# COMPACT_ATOMS: atom_id res chain seq x y z
N MET A 1 27.67 10.84 4.82
CA MET A 1 26.32 11.22 5.29
C MET A 1 25.92 10.28 6.43
N ASP A 2 25.22 10.78 7.45
CA ASP A 2 24.74 9.93 8.54
C ASP A 2 23.39 9.29 8.17
N PHE A 3 23.40 8.00 7.82
CA PHE A 3 22.21 7.22 7.52
C PHE A 3 21.70 6.44 8.74
N SER A 4 22.16 6.75 9.95
CA SER A 4 21.77 6.05 11.18
C SER A 4 20.26 6.07 11.44
N VAL A 5 19.58 7.18 11.13
CA VAL A 5 18.13 7.33 11.28
C VAL A 5 17.37 6.43 10.28
N LEU A 6 17.88 6.32 9.04
CA LEU A 6 17.31 5.46 8.01
C LEU A 6 17.49 3.97 8.38
N ASN A 7 18.68 3.58 8.80
CA ASN A 7 18.98 2.21 9.24
C ASN A 7 18.19 1.83 10.50
N GLY A 8 17.99 2.78 11.43
CA GLY A 8 17.11 2.60 12.58
C GLY A 8 15.65 2.39 12.20
N ALA A 9 15.14 3.12 11.20
CA ALA A 9 13.78 2.95 10.68
C ALA A 9 13.59 1.62 9.93
N LEU A 10 14.58 1.21 9.13
CA LEU A 10 14.61 -0.10 8.47
C LEU A 10 14.62 -1.24 9.49
N ALA A 11 15.45 -1.15 10.54
CA ALA A 11 15.48 -2.12 11.63
C ALA A 11 14.16 -2.17 12.42
N SER A 12 13.49 -1.02 12.57
CA SER A 12 12.21 -0.90 13.27
C SER A 12 10.99 -1.28 12.41
N LYS A 13 11.19 -1.63 11.13
CA LYS A 13 10.12 -1.92 10.16
C LYS A 13 9.08 -0.80 10.01
N SER A 14 9.44 0.44 10.32
CA SER A 14 8.55 1.60 10.26
C SER A 14 8.55 2.24 8.87
N PHE A 15 8.24 1.43 7.85
CA PHE A 15 8.39 1.79 6.43
C PHE A 15 7.58 3.02 5.99
N ASN A 16 6.48 3.35 6.68
CA ASN A 16 5.68 4.55 6.40
C ASN A 16 6.47 5.86 6.58
N ARG A 17 7.48 5.87 7.45
CA ARG A 17 8.27 7.08 7.77
C ARG A 17 9.52 7.21 6.91
N ILE A 18 9.85 6.19 6.11
CA ILE A 18 11.09 6.17 5.34
C ILE A 18 11.10 7.28 4.29
N ALA A 19 9.98 7.50 3.59
CA ALA A 19 9.86 8.59 2.62
C ALA A 19 10.14 9.95 3.28
N ASP A 20 9.43 10.27 4.37
CA ASP A 20 9.61 11.53 5.09
C ASP A 20 11.04 11.72 5.64
N ILE A 21 11.64 10.66 6.19
CA ILE A 21 13.01 10.71 6.72
C ILE A 21 13.99 10.99 5.57
N CYS A 22 13.84 10.30 4.44
CA CYS A 22 14.72 10.50 3.31
C CYS A 22 14.54 11.88 2.65
N ASP A 23 13.32 12.41 2.58
CA ASP A 23 13.06 13.77 2.09
C ASP A 23 13.70 14.83 3.00
N ASN A 24 13.57 14.69 4.32
CA ASN A 24 14.19 15.60 5.29
C ASN A 24 15.72 15.56 5.23
N LEU A 25 16.31 14.36 5.12
CA LEU A 25 17.75 14.22 4.95
C LEU A 25 18.21 14.86 3.61
N MET A 26 17.44 14.72 2.54
CA MET A 26 17.77 15.32 1.24
C MET A 26 17.75 16.85 1.31
N LEU A 27 16.77 17.43 2.02
CA LEU A 27 16.69 18.88 2.23
C LEU A 27 17.85 19.41 3.09
N GLN A 28 18.26 18.67 4.13
CA GLN A 28 19.40 19.03 4.97
C GLN A 28 20.71 19.05 4.17
N VAL A 29 20.96 18.00 3.38
CA VAL A 29 22.17 17.90 2.58
C VAL A 29 22.20 18.95 1.45
N ALA A 30 21.03 19.27 0.87
CA ALA A 30 20.91 20.37 -0.07
C ALA A 30 21.19 21.74 0.58
N ALA A 31 20.77 21.96 1.83
CA ALA A 31 21.06 23.18 2.57
C ALA A 31 22.57 23.33 2.91
N GLU A 32 23.27 22.22 3.11
CA GLU A 32 24.72 22.18 3.34
C GLU A 32 25.54 22.37 2.04
N GLY A 33 24.89 22.31 0.87
CA GLY A 33 25.53 22.55 -0.43
C GLY A 33 26.44 21.41 -0.92
N VAL A 34 26.35 20.23 -0.32
CA VAL A 34 27.15 19.05 -0.71
C VAL A 34 26.50 18.36 -1.92
N ALA A 35 27.28 18.06 -2.97
CA ALA A 35 26.81 17.27 -4.10
C ALA A 35 26.63 15.80 -3.67
N PHE A 36 25.38 15.41 -3.38
CA PHE A 36 25.04 14.10 -2.81
C PHE A 36 24.64 13.04 -3.85
N GLN A 37 24.74 13.37 -5.13
CA GLN A 37 24.13 12.58 -6.19
C GLN A 37 24.75 11.18 -6.34
N ASP A 38 26.02 10.96 -6.01
CA ASP A 38 26.65 9.64 -6.26
C ASP A 38 26.57 8.66 -5.08
N GLU A 39 26.37 9.14 -3.85
CA GLU A 39 26.36 8.31 -2.61
C GLU A 39 24.96 8.07 -2.02
N TRP A 40 23.91 8.62 -2.63
CA TRP A 40 22.57 8.55 -2.07
C TRP A 40 21.88 7.20 -2.34
N PRO A 41 21.19 6.59 -1.35
CA PRO A 41 20.45 5.34 -1.55
C PRO A 41 19.11 5.60 -2.27
N PHE A 42 19.17 5.92 -3.58
CA PHE A 42 17.97 6.22 -4.38
C PHE A 42 16.98 5.07 -4.46
N ALA A 43 17.45 3.81 -4.45
CA ALA A 43 16.58 2.64 -4.47
C ALA A 43 15.65 2.60 -3.24
N ILE A 44 16.21 2.79 -2.04
CA ILE A 44 15.44 2.80 -0.79
C ILE A 44 14.49 3.99 -0.74
N HIS A 45 14.97 5.17 -1.15
CA HIS A 45 14.15 6.38 -1.20
C HIS A 45 12.95 6.21 -2.15
N LEU A 46 13.17 5.68 -3.36
CA LEU A 46 12.10 5.44 -4.34
C LEU A 46 11.10 4.39 -3.84
N LEU A 47 11.59 3.29 -3.28
CA LEU A 47 10.74 2.25 -2.68
C LEU A 47 9.94 2.79 -1.48
N GLY A 48 10.50 3.72 -0.71
CA GLY A 48 9.80 4.43 0.36
C GLY A 48 8.57 5.18 -0.14
N HIS A 49 8.71 5.96 -1.23
CA HIS A 49 7.57 6.65 -1.86
C HIS A 49 6.52 5.68 -2.41
N ILE A 50 6.97 4.57 -3.04
CA ILE A 50 6.07 3.52 -3.52
C ILE A 50 5.29 2.88 -2.36
N TYR A 51 5.92 2.70 -1.19
CA TYR A 51 5.26 2.15 -0.01
C TYR A 51 4.14 3.06 0.53
N VAL A 52 4.36 4.38 0.50
CA VAL A 52 3.37 5.38 0.93
C VAL A 52 2.22 5.56 -0.09
N ASP A 53 2.34 4.99 -1.30
CA ASP A 53 1.44 5.19 -2.45
C ASP A 53 1.57 6.57 -3.11
N ASP A 54 2.66 7.30 -2.84
CA ASP A 54 2.93 8.57 -3.50
C ASP A 54 3.72 8.36 -4.80
N ILE A 55 3.00 7.94 -5.83
CA ILE A 55 3.56 7.69 -7.16
C ILE A 55 4.02 9.01 -7.82
N ASN A 56 3.44 10.15 -7.43
CA ASN A 56 3.80 11.44 -8.01
C ASN A 56 5.18 11.88 -7.53
N SER A 57 5.43 11.82 -6.23
CA SER A 57 6.74 12.12 -5.65
C SER A 57 7.82 11.18 -6.17
N ALA A 58 7.52 9.88 -6.29
CA ALA A 58 8.39 8.91 -6.93
C ALA A 58 8.77 9.29 -8.38
N ARG A 59 7.81 9.80 -9.17
CA ARG A 59 8.05 10.25 -10.55
C ARG A 59 8.91 11.51 -10.62
N PHE A 60 8.69 12.46 -9.72
CA PHE A 60 9.51 13.67 -9.65
C PHE A 60 10.96 13.33 -9.31
N LEU A 61 11.17 12.43 -8.35
CA LEU A 61 12.47 11.89 -8.02
C LEU A 61 13.12 11.19 -9.22
N TRP A 62 12.38 10.34 -9.94
CA TRP A 62 12.92 9.67 -11.14
C TRP A 62 13.40 10.66 -12.21
N LYS A 63 12.71 11.79 -12.37
CA LYS A 63 13.09 12.84 -13.33
C LYS A 63 14.33 13.62 -12.87
N SER A 64 14.52 13.81 -11.57
CA SER A 64 15.66 14.56 -11.02
C SER A 64 16.96 13.76 -11.02
N ILE A 65 16.90 12.42 -11.03
CA ILE A 65 18.09 11.55 -11.01
C ILE A 65 18.85 11.59 -12.37
N PRO A 66 20.17 11.88 -12.37
CA PRO A 66 21.04 11.79 -13.55
C PRO A 66 21.04 10.42 -14.24
N ALA A 67 21.23 10.40 -15.56
CA ALA A 67 21.26 9.17 -16.35
C ALA A 67 22.39 8.20 -15.95
N ALA A 68 23.55 8.74 -15.53
CA ALA A 68 24.70 7.94 -15.11
C ALA A 68 24.38 6.98 -13.94
N ILE A 69 23.53 7.42 -12.99
CA ILE A 69 23.14 6.60 -11.82
C ILE A 69 22.11 5.55 -12.21
N LYS A 70 21.25 5.85 -13.19
CA LYS A 70 20.24 4.91 -13.71
C LYS A 70 20.89 3.71 -14.40
N GLU A 71 22.00 3.92 -15.08
CA GLU A 71 22.77 2.84 -15.72
C GLU A 71 23.62 2.06 -14.71
N SER A 72 24.12 2.74 -13.68
CA SER A 72 24.96 2.13 -12.63
C SER A 72 24.16 1.25 -11.66
N GLN A 73 22.90 1.62 -11.33
CA GLN A 73 22.08 0.92 -10.34
C GLN A 73 20.84 0.24 -10.94
N PRO A 74 20.89 -1.08 -11.23
CA PRO A 74 19.74 -1.80 -11.78
C PRO A 74 18.58 -1.92 -10.77
N GLU A 75 18.85 -1.88 -9.45
CA GLU A 75 17.81 -1.89 -8.41
C GLU A 75 16.87 -0.68 -8.53
N LEU A 76 17.43 0.48 -8.86
CA LEU A 76 16.68 1.72 -9.05
C LEU A 76 15.75 1.62 -10.27
N VAL A 77 16.24 1.04 -11.38
CA VAL A 77 15.44 0.80 -12.58
C VAL A 77 14.31 -0.21 -12.30
N ALA A 78 14.60 -1.26 -11.53
CA ALA A 78 13.59 -2.24 -11.12
C ALA A 78 12.51 -1.61 -10.23
N ALA A 79 12.90 -0.78 -9.26
CA ALA A 79 11.96 -0.06 -8.40
C ALA A 79 11.07 0.88 -9.21
N TRP A 80 11.63 1.56 -10.22
CA TRP A 80 10.85 2.39 -11.12
C TRP A 80 9.90 1.59 -12.02
N LYS A 81 10.28 0.39 -12.48
CA LYS A 81 9.36 -0.50 -13.21
C LYS A 81 8.13 -0.85 -12.38
N ILE A 82 8.28 -1.10 -11.08
CA ILE A 82 7.14 -1.29 -10.15
C ILE A 82 6.26 -0.03 -10.15
N GLY A 83 6.86 1.16 -9.99
CA GLY A 83 6.16 2.44 -10.07
C GLY A 83 5.41 2.67 -11.39
N GLN A 84 6.00 2.28 -12.53
CA GLN A 84 5.35 2.36 -13.84
C GLN A 84 4.12 1.46 -13.93
N LYS A 85 4.22 0.22 -13.44
CA LYS A 85 3.10 -0.74 -13.43
C LYS A 85 1.96 -0.27 -12.52
N LEU A 86 2.30 0.32 -11.38
CA LEU A 86 1.31 0.98 -10.50
C LEU A 86 0.62 2.15 -11.20
N TRP A 87 1.38 2.98 -11.92
CA TRP A 87 0.84 4.12 -12.67
C TRP A 87 -0.11 3.68 -13.79
N THR A 88 0.24 2.64 -14.56
CA THR A 88 -0.62 2.09 -15.62
C THR A 88 -1.79 1.26 -15.08
N ARG A 89 -1.86 1.07 -13.75
CA ARG A 89 -2.83 0.20 -13.06
C ARG A 89 -2.79 -1.26 -13.54
N ASP A 90 -1.60 -1.72 -13.91
CA ASP A 90 -1.37 -3.11 -14.30
C ASP A 90 -1.09 -3.93 -13.03
N TYR A 91 -2.17 -4.42 -12.41
CA TYR A 91 -2.11 -5.08 -11.10
C TYR A 91 -1.29 -6.38 -11.11
N ALA A 92 -1.46 -7.21 -12.14
CA ALA A 92 -0.68 -8.44 -12.31
C ALA A 92 0.79 -8.11 -12.59
N GLY A 93 1.04 -7.13 -13.45
CA GLY A 93 2.39 -6.70 -13.81
C GLY A 93 3.21 -6.15 -12.64
N VAL A 94 2.58 -5.68 -11.55
CA VAL A 94 3.28 -5.28 -10.32
C VAL A 94 3.94 -6.50 -9.65
N TYR A 95 3.23 -7.62 -9.54
CA TYR A 95 3.77 -8.84 -8.93
C TYR A 95 4.89 -9.46 -9.79
N ASP A 96 4.73 -9.41 -11.10
CA ASP A 96 5.77 -9.85 -12.04
C ASP A 96 7.03 -8.98 -11.93
N ALA A 97 6.86 -7.65 -11.79
CA ALA A 97 7.98 -6.73 -11.61
C ALA A 97 8.71 -6.94 -10.27
N ILE A 98 7.98 -7.31 -9.21
CA ILE A 98 8.56 -7.62 -7.90
C ILE A 98 9.37 -8.92 -7.95
N ARG A 99 8.84 -9.98 -8.58
CA ARG A 99 9.48 -11.30 -8.70
C ARG A 99 10.62 -11.34 -9.71
N GLY A 100 10.58 -10.47 -10.72
CA GLY A 100 11.55 -10.43 -11.81
C GLY A 100 12.90 -9.82 -11.48
N PHE A 101 13.15 -9.40 -10.23
CA PHE A 101 14.40 -8.77 -9.82
C PHE A 101 14.91 -9.32 -8.48
N ASP A 102 16.22 -9.59 -8.40
CA ASP A 102 16.89 -10.04 -7.18
C ASP A 102 17.33 -8.83 -6.35
N TRP A 103 16.55 -8.52 -5.32
CA TRP A 103 16.77 -7.39 -4.42
C TRP A 103 17.89 -7.69 -3.40
N SER A 104 18.67 -6.67 -3.04
CA SER A 104 19.57 -6.71 -1.88
C SER A 104 18.80 -6.96 -0.57
N GLN A 105 19.45 -7.50 0.46
CA GLN A 105 18.79 -7.88 1.73
C GLN A 105 18.01 -6.71 2.38
N GLU A 106 18.54 -5.49 2.30
CA GLU A 106 17.90 -4.30 2.89
C GLU A 106 16.61 -3.91 2.16
N THR A 107 16.63 -3.96 0.82
CA THR A 107 15.48 -3.63 -0.02
C THR A 107 14.47 -4.76 -0.10
N GLN A 108 14.91 -6.02 0.02
CA GLN A 108 14.05 -7.20 0.00
C GLN A 108 13.03 -7.19 1.14
N VAL A 109 13.42 -6.77 2.35
CA VAL A 109 12.50 -6.68 3.49
C VAL A 109 11.41 -5.62 3.22
N LEU A 110 11.81 -4.48 2.64
CA LEU A 110 10.89 -3.41 2.27
C LEU A 110 9.93 -3.87 1.17
N VAL A 111 10.43 -4.49 0.10
CA VAL A 111 9.63 -5.01 -1.02
C VAL A 111 8.68 -6.11 -0.57
N ALA A 112 9.11 -7.01 0.31
CA ALA A 112 8.25 -8.04 0.89
C ALA A 112 7.09 -7.40 1.68
N SER A 113 7.40 -6.43 2.54
CA SER A 113 6.36 -5.71 3.30
C SER A 113 5.41 -4.93 2.39
N PHE A 114 5.92 -4.34 1.30
CA PHE A 114 5.12 -3.69 0.27
C PHE A 114 4.17 -4.67 -0.41
N SER A 115 4.65 -5.85 -0.81
CA SER A 115 3.84 -6.87 -1.47
C SER A 115 2.66 -7.34 -0.60
N GLU A 116 2.87 -7.50 0.71
CA GLU A 116 1.80 -7.84 1.65
C GLU A 116 0.78 -6.72 1.77
N LEU A 117 1.24 -5.47 1.90
CA LEU A 117 0.39 -4.30 2.03
C LEU A 117 -0.42 -4.05 0.76
N TYR A 118 0.20 -4.19 -0.41
CA TYR A 118 -0.44 -4.10 -1.71
C TYR A 118 -1.52 -5.16 -1.88
N THR A 119 -1.22 -6.42 -1.54
CA THR A 119 -2.20 -7.53 -1.60
C THR A 119 -3.39 -7.27 -0.67
N LYS A 120 -3.15 -6.75 0.54
CA LYS A 120 -4.22 -6.36 1.48
C LYS A 120 -5.11 -5.24 0.92
N ARG A 121 -4.51 -4.20 0.32
CA ARG A 121 -5.26 -3.11 -0.32
C ARG A 121 -6.07 -3.62 -1.51
N MET A 122 -5.48 -4.47 -2.35
CA MET A 122 -6.13 -5.07 -3.50
C MET A 122 -7.34 -5.90 -3.09
N PHE A 123 -7.16 -6.76 -2.08
CA PHE A 123 -8.25 -7.54 -1.51
C PHE A 123 -9.41 -6.66 -1.03
N GLY A 124 -9.08 -5.53 -0.40
CA GLY A 124 -10.02 -4.50 -0.01
C GLY A 124 -10.78 -3.83 -1.16
N LEU A 125 -10.10 -3.57 -2.26
CA LEU A 125 -10.72 -3.03 -3.46
C LEU A 125 -11.69 -4.06 -4.06
N LEU A 126 -11.27 -5.32 -4.18
CA LEU A 126 -12.11 -6.41 -4.69
C LEU A 126 -13.39 -6.57 -3.85
N LEU A 127 -13.24 -6.51 -2.53
CA LEU A 127 -14.34 -6.53 -1.55
C LEU A 127 -15.39 -5.43 -1.76
N SER A 128 -14.97 -4.23 -2.15
CA SER A 128 -15.87 -3.08 -2.27
C SER A 128 -16.43 -2.88 -3.67
N ALA A 129 -15.69 -3.30 -4.70
CA ALA A 129 -16.03 -3.08 -6.10
C ALA A 129 -16.89 -4.20 -6.70
N TYR A 130 -16.65 -5.46 -6.33
CA TYR A 130 -17.31 -6.61 -6.96
C TYR A 130 -18.33 -7.27 -6.04
N SER A 131 -19.50 -7.60 -6.60
CA SER A 131 -20.48 -8.45 -5.90
C SER A 131 -20.23 -9.94 -6.19
N THR A 132 -19.74 -10.22 -7.40
CA THR A 132 -19.32 -11.55 -7.85
C THR A 132 -18.07 -11.40 -8.70
N ILE A 133 -17.05 -12.23 -8.47
CA ILE A 133 -15.81 -12.26 -9.26
C ILE A 133 -15.38 -13.72 -9.50
N SER A 134 -14.72 -14.03 -10.60
CA SER A 134 -14.18 -15.37 -10.83
C SER A 134 -12.96 -15.63 -9.93
N ILE A 135 -12.68 -16.89 -9.59
CA ILE A 135 -11.46 -17.26 -8.85
C ILE A 135 -10.21 -16.91 -9.67
N GLN A 136 -10.27 -17.06 -10.99
CA GLN A 136 -9.16 -16.77 -11.90
C GLN A 136 -8.79 -15.28 -11.89
N ASP A 137 -9.79 -14.41 -12.05
CA ASP A 137 -9.57 -12.96 -12.01
C ASP A 137 -9.07 -12.52 -10.63
N ALA A 138 -9.64 -13.08 -9.56
CA ALA A 138 -9.19 -12.79 -8.20
C ALA A 138 -7.73 -13.22 -7.97
N ALA A 139 -7.34 -14.40 -8.47
CA ALA A 139 -5.96 -14.88 -8.42
C ALA A 139 -5.01 -13.96 -9.20
N GLN A 140 -5.43 -13.51 -10.39
CA GLN A 140 -4.67 -12.56 -11.20
C GLN A 140 -4.48 -11.20 -10.51
N PHE A 141 -5.52 -10.65 -9.88
CA PHE A 141 -5.41 -9.39 -9.13
C PHE A 141 -4.54 -9.50 -7.88
N LEU A 142 -4.54 -10.66 -7.22
CA LEU A 142 -3.73 -10.92 -6.03
C LEU A 142 -2.32 -11.43 -6.35
N GLY A 143 -2.02 -11.72 -7.61
CA GLY A 143 -0.71 -12.19 -8.07
C GLY A 143 -0.32 -13.58 -7.55
N MET A 144 -1.28 -14.42 -7.18
CA MET A 144 -1.06 -15.74 -6.58
C MET A 144 -1.75 -16.85 -7.40
N SER A 145 -1.47 -18.11 -7.09
CA SER A 145 -2.14 -19.23 -7.75
C SER A 145 -3.63 -19.28 -7.37
N GLU A 146 -4.45 -19.96 -8.18
CA GLU A 146 -5.88 -20.12 -7.89
C GLU A 146 -6.12 -20.83 -6.54
N ASP A 147 -5.28 -21.81 -6.21
CA ASP A 147 -5.32 -22.53 -4.93
C ASP A 147 -4.95 -21.61 -3.77
N ASP A 148 -3.90 -20.80 -3.92
CA ASP A 148 -3.47 -19.85 -2.89
C ASP A 148 -4.50 -18.74 -2.70
N ALA A 149 -5.12 -18.24 -3.78
CA ALA A 149 -6.19 -17.26 -3.72
C ALA A 149 -7.41 -17.82 -2.97
N THR A 150 -7.79 -19.07 -3.27
CA THR A 150 -8.89 -19.76 -2.61
C THR A 150 -8.59 -19.96 -1.12
N ASN A 151 -7.36 -20.36 -0.78
CA ASN A 151 -6.92 -20.52 0.60
C ASN A 151 -6.89 -19.17 1.34
N TYR A 152 -6.33 -18.13 0.71
CA TYR A 152 -6.28 -16.78 1.27
C TYR A 152 -7.69 -16.28 1.57
N ILE A 153 -8.60 -16.37 0.59
CA ILE A 153 -10.01 -16.01 0.78
C ILE A 153 -10.63 -16.86 1.90
N ARG A 154 -10.46 -18.18 1.91
CA ARG A 154 -10.98 -19.05 2.99
C ARG A 154 -10.47 -18.65 4.38
N THR A 155 -9.19 -18.29 4.51
CA THR A 155 -8.61 -17.82 5.77
C THR A 155 -9.25 -16.53 6.27
N PHE A 156 -9.63 -15.62 5.36
CA PHE A 156 -10.33 -14.38 5.72
C PHE A 156 -11.85 -14.54 5.82
N VAL A 157 -12.42 -15.61 5.27
CA VAL A 157 -13.86 -15.90 5.19
C VAL A 157 -14.35 -16.77 6.33
N LEU A 158 -13.51 -17.66 6.86
CA LEU A 158 -13.88 -18.50 7.98
C LEU A 158 -13.79 -17.70 9.30
N PRO A 159 -14.89 -17.58 10.07
CA PRO A 159 -14.83 -17.05 11.43
C PRO A 159 -14.26 -18.13 12.37
N VAL A 160 -13.07 -18.66 12.07
CA VAL A 160 -12.39 -19.55 13.01
C VAL A 160 -11.70 -18.65 14.02
N HIS A 161 -12.46 -18.38 15.08
CA HIS A 161 -12.08 -17.68 16.31
C HIS A 161 -11.86 -16.17 16.18
N ALA A 162 -12.98 -15.44 16.13
CA ALA A 162 -13.12 -14.05 16.58
C ALA A 162 -12.75 -13.81 18.07
N LYS A 163 -11.88 -14.65 18.67
CA LYS A 163 -11.44 -14.60 20.06
C LYS A 163 -9.95 -14.29 20.25
N CYS A 164 -9.11 -14.35 19.21
CA CYS A 164 -7.65 -14.24 19.39
C CYS A 164 -6.97 -13.08 18.66
N ILE A 165 -7.66 -12.31 17.81
CA ILE A 165 -7.08 -11.11 17.22
C ILE A 165 -7.66 -9.91 17.96
N ASN A 166 -6.80 -9.21 18.70
CA ASN A 166 -7.19 -8.02 19.43
C ASN A 166 -7.74 -6.98 18.43
N LEU A 167 -9.05 -6.75 18.46
CA LEU A 167 -9.77 -5.90 17.51
C LEU A 167 -9.23 -4.46 17.54
N GLU A 168 -8.58 -4.03 18.61
CA GLU A 168 -8.02 -2.68 18.76
C GLU A 168 -6.80 -2.42 17.87
N THR A 169 -6.06 -3.46 17.46
CA THR A 169 -4.85 -3.34 16.64
C THR A 169 -5.12 -3.41 15.13
N LEU A 170 -6.36 -3.74 14.74
CA LEU A 170 -6.77 -3.73 13.34
C LEU A 170 -7.20 -2.31 12.95
N ASN A 171 -6.54 -1.77 11.92
CA ASN A 171 -7.01 -0.58 11.19
C ASN A 171 -8.49 -0.75 10.83
N LYS A 172 -9.22 0.37 10.72
CA LYS A 172 -10.66 0.42 10.37
C LYS A 172 -11.04 -0.57 9.26
N PHE A 173 -10.17 -0.68 8.25
CA PHE A 173 -10.30 -1.60 7.11
C PHE A 173 -10.30 -3.11 7.47
N GLY A 174 -9.47 -3.54 8.42
CA GLY A 174 -9.42 -4.93 8.88
C GLY A 174 -10.66 -5.34 9.68
N LYS A 175 -11.26 -4.38 10.42
CA LYS A 175 -12.54 -4.57 11.12
C LYS A 175 -13.70 -4.76 10.13
N ASP A 176 -13.65 -4.08 8.98
CA ASP A 176 -14.68 -4.17 7.93
C ASP A 176 -14.53 -5.45 7.09
N ALA A 177 -13.31 -5.90 6.80
CA ALA A 177 -13.04 -7.15 6.07
C ALA A 177 -13.48 -8.40 6.84
N LEU A 178 -13.28 -8.44 8.17
CA LEU A 178 -13.74 -9.53 9.04
C LEU A 178 -15.27 -9.66 9.13
N ARG A 179 -16.02 -8.62 8.73
CA ARG A 179 -17.49 -8.65 8.64
C ARG A 179 -18.01 -9.11 7.27
N GLN A 180 -17.14 -9.28 6.28
CA GLN A 180 -17.50 -9.60 4.90
C GLN A 180 -17.38 -11.12 4.68
N GLY A 181 -18.49 -11.84 4.74
CA GLY A 181 -18.51 -13.25 4.37
C GLY A 181 -18.49 -13.40 2.85
N TRP A 182 -17.41 -13.95 2.28
CA TRP A 182 -17.44 -14.44 0.91
C TRP A 182 -18.00 -15.87 0.91
N THR A 183 -18.73 -16.22 -0.14
CA THR A 183 -19.05 -17.63 -0.42
C THR A 183 -18.35 -18.04 -1.71
N VAL A 184 -17.58 -19.12 -1.64
CA VAL A 184 -16.94 -19.75 -2.80
C VAL A 184 -17.92 -20.78 -3.34
N ASP A 185 -18.32 -20.68 -4.60
CA ASP A 185 -19.06 -21.73 -5.29
C ASP A 185 -18.07 -22.60 -6.10
N PRO A 186 -17.81 -23.85 -5.68
CA PRO A 186 -16.87 -24.73 -6.35
C PRO A 186 -17.27 -25.11 -7.78
N VAL A 187 -18.57 -25.07 -8.11
CA VAL A 187 -19.08 -25.52 -9.42
C VAL A 187 -18.95 -24.43 -10.46
N SER A 188 -19.26 -23.18 -10.09
CA SER A 188 -19.15 -22.04 -11.01
C SER A 188 -17.79 -21.35 -10.99
N GLN A 189 -16.89 -21.73 -10.08
CA GLN A 189 -15.61 -21.03 -9.82
C GLN A 189 -15.81 -19.52 -9.56
N MET A 190 -16.94 -19.18 -8.93
CA MET A 190 -17.31 -17.80 -8.61
C MET A 190 -17.21 -17.52 -7.12
N LEU A 191 -16.82 -16.30 -6.81
CA LEU A 191 -16.68 -15.73 -5.49
C LEU A 191 -17.76 -14.67 -5.30
N THR A 192 -18.69 -14.88 -4.36
CA THR A 192 -19.77 -13.92 -4.09
C THR A 192 -19.50 -13.17 -2.79
N VAL A 193 -19.48 -11.84 -2.87
CA VAL A 193 -19.26 -10.94 -1.73
C VAL A 193 -20.60 -10.48 -1.16
N LYS A 194 -20.83 -10.69 0.14
CA LYS A 194 -21.98 -10.08 0.82
C LYS A 194 -21.68 -8.61 1.16
N LYS A 195 -22.14 -7.70 0.29
CA LYS A 195 -22.06 -6.26 0.52
C LYS A 195 -22.74 -5.90 1.85
N GLN A 196 -22.06 -5.13 2.70
CA GLN A 196 -22.66 -4.59 3.94
C GLN A 196 -23.96 -3.83 3.62
N ALA A 197 -25.01 -4.11 4.38
CA ALA A 197 -26.18 -3.26 4.41
C ALA A 197 -25.75 -1.86 4.87
N ILE A 198 -25.95 -0.85 4.02
CA ILE A 198 -25.70 0.54 4.38
C ILE A 198 -26.64 0.87 5.55
N VAL A 199 -26.08 1.03 6.75
CA VAL A 199 -26.82 1.53 7.90
C VAL A 199 -27.15 2.99 7.59
N ARG A 200 -28.40 3.26 7.20
CA ARG A 200 -28.90 4.63 7.10
C ARG A 200 -29.02 5.17 8.52
N GLU A 201 -28.02 5.90 8.98
CA GLU A 201 -28.13 6.68 10.21
C GLU A 201 -29.18 7.76 10.01
N GLN A 202 -30.37 7.51 10.56
CA GLN A 202 -31.53 8.39 10.49
C GLN A 202 -31.52 9.44 11.61
N LYS A 203 -30.54 9.38 12.54
CA LYS A 203 -30.36 10.35 13.63
C LYS A 203 -29.22 11.31 13.29
N LEU A 204 -29.53 12.60 13.30
CA LEU A 204 -28.54 13.68 13.18
C LEU A 204 -27.57 13.63 14.37
N ASP A 205 -26.28 13.54 14.05
CA ASP A 205 -25.19 13.59 15.01
C ASP A 205 -25.09 14.99 15.65
N PRO A 206 -24.96 15.10 17.00
CA PRO A 206 -24.88 16.38 17.69
C PRO A 206 -23.68 17.24 17.27
N GLY A 207 -22.58 16.66 16.78
CA GLY A 207 -21.45 17.41 16.23
C GLY A 207 -21.84 18.20 14.97
N LYS A 208 -22.73 17.66 14.13
CA LYS A 208 -23.26 18.38 12.96
C LYS A 208 -24.10 19.60 13.37
N LEU A 209 -24.82 19.54 14.50
CA LEU A 209 -25.59 20.68 15.02
C LEU A 209 -24.67 21.80 15.53
N GLN A 210 -23.54 21.43 16.12
CA GLN A 210 -22.54 22.40 16.58
C GLN A 210 -21.89 23.12 15.41
N CYS A 211 -21.50 22.41 14.35
CA CYS A 211 -20.98 23.03 13.12
C CYS A 211 -22.01 23.93 12.42
N LEU A 212 -23.29 23.57 12.44
CA LEU A 212 -24.35 24.43 11.90
C LEU A 212 -24.51 25.72 12.72
N THR A 213 -24.39 25.63 14.04
CA THR A 213 -24.39 26.81 14.93
C THR A 213 -23.22 27.74 14.64
N GLU A 214 -22.01 27.20 14.46
CA GLU A 214 -20.83 27.98 14.08
C GLU A 214 -20.97 28.63 12.69
N TYR A 215 -21.59 27.93 11.74
CA TYR A 215 -21.83 28.47 10.40
C TYR A 215 -22.83 29.64 10.40
N VAL A 216 -23.90 29.54 11.19
CA VAL A 216 -24.85 30.64 11.39
C VAL A 216 -24.15 31.85 12.04
N PHE A 217 -23.34 31.61 13.08
CA PHE A 217 -22.57 32.67 13.72
C PHE A 217 -21.63 33.42 12.77
N HIS A 218 -20.99 32.69 11.83
CA HIS A 218 -20.11 33.25 10.81
C HIS A 218 -20.81 34.01 9.68
N LEU A 219 -22.11 33.77 9.46
CA LEU A 219 -22.89 34.46 8.43
C LEU A 219 -23.68 35.66 8.96
N GLU A 220 -23.91 35.72 10.27
CA GLU A 220 -24.65 36.81 10.92
C GLU A 220 -23.77 38.02 11.33
N HIS A 221 -22.44 37.91 11.20
CA HIS A 221 -21.48 39.01 11.38
C HIS A 221 -20.74 39.32 10.07
#